data_AF-A0A3C0G5V1-F1
#
_entry.id   AF-A0A3C0G5V1-F1
#
_cell.length_a   1.000
_cell.length_b   1.000
_cell.length_c   1.000
_cell.angle_alpha   90.00
_cell.angle_beta   90.00
_cell.angle_gamma   90.00
#
_symmetry.space_group_name_H-M   'P 1'
#
loop_
_entity.id
_entity.type
_entity.pdbx_description
1 polymer ?
#
loop_
_entity_poly.entity_id
_entity_poly.type
_entity_poly.pdbx_seq_one_letter_code
_entity_poly.pdbx_strand_id
1 'polypeptide(L)'
;MKNKGTKNYGKISLDIENADVDALYDEEITYNVHPDVIIKANSFTIGDLVETAEGHIGLIVGEAEYDRQGFQKYQINIRGKKYLYTSIELKKMENK
;
A
#
# COMPACT_ATOMS: atom_id res chain seq x y z
N MET A 1 29.05 7.87 -53.84
CA MET A 1 27.91 8.53 -53.18
C MET A 1 27.53 7.76 -51.91
N LYS A 2 27.48 8.50 -50.78
CA LYS A 2 26.85 8.21 -49.48
C LYS A 2 27.41 7.06 -48.62
N ASN A 3 28.47 7.47 -47.91
CA ASN A 3 29.01 6.93 -46.66
C ASN A 3 27.86 6.70 -45.63
N LYS A 4 27.68 5.48 -45.13
CA LYS A 4 26.71 5.18 -44.06
C LYS A 4 27.37 5.47 -42.72
N GLY A 5 27.11 6.66 -42.17
CA GLY A 5 27.65 7.11 -40.90
C GLY A 5 27.23 6.21 -39.74
N THR A 6 28.22 5.74 -38.99
CA THR A 6 28.09 5.15 -37.66
C THR A 6 27.50 6.18 -36.70
N LYS A 7 26.36 5.87 -36.08
CA LYS A 7 25.78 6.72 -35.03
C LYS A 7 26.47 6.39 -33.71
N ASN A 8 27.36 7.27 -33.27
CA ASN A 8 27.88 7.28 -31.91
C ASN A 8 26.80 7.84 -30.98
N TYR A 9 26.21 6.99 -30.14
CA TYR A 9 25.43 7.47 -29.00
C TYR A 9 26.44 7.93 -27.95
N GLY A 10 26.48 9.24 -27.69
CA GLY A 10 27.38 9.82 -26.70
C GLY A 10 27.23 9.09 -25.37
N LYS A 11 28.36 8.64 -24.83
CA LYS A 11 28.46 8.15 -23.46
C LYS A 11 28.22 9.36 -22.56
N ILE A 12 27.04 9.48 -21.98
CA ILE A 12 26.80 10.48 -20.94
C ILE A 12 27.37 9.89 -19.66
N SER A 13 28.58 10.30 -19.29
CA SER A 13 29.06 10.16 -17.93
C SER A 13 28.29 11.17 -17.09
N LEU A 14 27.34 10.69 -16.29
CA LEU A 14 26.73 11.50 -15.23
C LEU A 14 27.70 11.48 -14.05
N ASP A 15 28.39 12.59 -13.84
CA ASP A 15 29.13 12.87 -12.62
C ASP A 15 28.11 13.02 -11.49
N ILE A 16 27.93 11.95 -10.70
CA ILE A 16 27.06 11.95 -9.53
C ILE A 16 27.84 12.62 -8.39
N GLU A 17 27.80 13.95 -8.33
CA GLU A 17 28.11 14.68 -7.11
C GLU A 17 26.83 14.79 -6.27
N ASN A 18 26.79 13.98 -5.20
CA ASN A 18 26.00 14.17 -3.98
C ASN A 18 24.61 14.82 -4.14
N ALA A 19 23.63 14.03 -4.60
CA ALA A 19 22.21 14.38 -4.42
C ALA A 19 21.55 13.33 -3.52
N ASP A 20 20.84 13.83 -2.50
CA ASP A 20 20.17 13.11 -1.41
C ASP A 20 19.50 11.78 -1.81
N VAL A 21 19.88 10.72 -1.10
CA VAL A 21 19.42 9.33 -1.34
C VAL A 21 18.02 9.06 -0.75
N ASP A 22 17.44 10.01 0.00
CA ASP A 22 16.20 9.80 0.76
C ASP A 22 14.90 10.20 0.02
N ALA A 23 14.98 10.77 -1.18
CA ALA A 23 13.79 11.22 -1.92
C ALA A 23 13.23 10.20 -2.94
N LEU A 24 13.75 8.97 -2.97
CA LEU A 24 13.57 8.02 -4.07
C LEU A 24 12.43 6.98 -3.91
N TYR A 25 11.68 6.97 -2.79
CA TYR A 25 10.69 5.90 -2.53
C TYR A 25 9.32 6.36 -2.04
N ASP A 26 8.84 7.55 -2.44
CA ASP A 26 7.41 7.87 -2.40
C ASP A 26 6.74 7.38 -3.70
N GLU A 27 6.92 6.09 -4.03
CA GLU A 27 6.20 5.48 -5.14
C GLU A 27 4.76 5.19 -4.69
N GLU A 28 3.79 5.99 -5.16
CA GLU A 28 2.36 5.73 -4.97
C GLU A 28 1.97 4.51 -5.83
N ILE A 29 2.08 3.30 -5.25
CA ILE A 29 1.72 2.06 -5.94
C ILE A 29 0.19 1.99 -6.10
N THR A 30 -0.27 2.15 -7.33
CA THR A 30 -1.69 2.03 -7.70
C THR A 30 -1.94 0.64 -8.26
N TYR A 31 -2.83 -0.13 -7.63
CA TYR A 31 -3.21 -1.47 -8.10
C TYR A 31 -4.50 -1.40 -8.92
N ASN A 32 -4.51 -2.06 -10.08
CA ASN A 32 -5.76 -2.32 -10.80
C ASN A 32 -6.51 -3.47 -10.12
N VAL A 33 -7.37 -3.12 -9.16
CA VAL A 33 -8.12 -4.10 -8.37
C VAL A 33 -9.53 -4.26 -8.93
N HIS A 34 -9.96 -5.51 -9.15
CA HIS A 34 -11.33 -5.80 -9.57
C HIS A 34 -12.32 -5.34 -8.48
N PRO A 35 -13.45 -4.70 -8.82
CA PRO A 35 -14.40 -4.17 -7.82
C PRO A 35 -14.85 -5.20 -6.77
N ASP A 36 -15.05 -6.46 -7.17
CA ASP A 36 -15.41 -7.55 -6.25
C ASP A 36 -14.38 -7.79 -5.14
N VAL A 37 -13.09 -7.53 -5.41
CA VAL A 37 -12.02 -7.66 -4.42
C VAL A 37 -12.10 -6.51 -3.41
N ILE A 38 -12.41 -5.29 -3.86
CA ILE A 38 -12.62 -4.12 -2.98
C ILE A 38 -13.81 -4.38 -2.05
N ILE A 39 -14.93 -4.87 -2.60
CA ILE A 39 -16.14 -5.19 -1.83
C ILE A 39 -15.84 -6.26 -0.77
N LYS A 40 -15.12 -7.33 -1.14
CA LYS A 40 -14.74 -8.39 -0.20
C LYS A 40 -13.76 -7.90 0.86
N ALA A 41 -12.79 -7.08 0.50
CA ALA A 41 -11.84 -6.52 1.46
C ALA A 41 -12.56 -5.63 2.47
N ASN A 42 -13.53 -4.82 2.04
CA ASN A 42 -14.27 -3.90 2.92
C ASN A 42 -15.43 -4.57 3.71
N SER A 43 -15.47 -5.90 3.81
CA SER A 43 -16.59 -6.61 4.45
C SER A 43 -16.49 -6.72 5.97
N PHE A 44 -15.70 -5.86 6.62
CA PHE A 44 -15.52 -5.89 8.06
C PHE A 44 -16.57 -5.05 8.80
N THR A 45 -16.83 -5.42 10.05
CA THR A 45 -17.79 -4.74 10.93
C THR A 45 -17.17 -4.41 12.28
N ILE A 46 -17.66 -3.37 12.93
CA ILE A 46 -17.27 -3.05 14.32
C ILE A 46 -17.55 -4.25 15.22
N GLY A 47 -16.57 -4.64 16.03
CA GLY A 47 -16.61 -5.82 16.88
C GLY A 47 -15.95 -7.05 16.26
N ASP A 48 -15.55 -7.02 14.99
CA ASP A 48 -14.77 -8.10 14.40
C ASP A 48 -13.38 -8.20 15.02
N LEU A 49 -12.95 -9.44 15.30
CA LEU A 49 -11.56 -9.74 15.62
C LEU A 49 -10.78 -9.92 14.32
N VAL A 50 -9.66 -9.21 14.21
CA VAL A 50 -8.80 -9.21 13.02
C VAL A 50 -7.35 -9.44 13.39
N GLU A 51 -6.62 -10.04 12.46
CA GLU A 51 -5.17 -10.12 12.47
C GLU A 51 -4.60 -9.13 11.45
N THR A 52 -3.61 -8.33 11.84
CA THR A 52 -2.91 -7.42 10.92
C THR A 52 -1.90 -8.18 10.07
N ALA A 53 -1.43 -7.57 8.97
CA ALA A 53 -0.36 -8.13 8.13
C ALA A 53 0.94 -8.46 8.91
N GLU A 54 1.16 -7.81 10.06
CA GLU A 54 2.30 -8.05 10.96
C GLU A 54 2.04 -9.17 11.99
N GLY A 55 0.87 -9.81 11.98
CA GLY A 55 0.49 -10.88 12.92
C GLY A 55 -0.04 -10.39 14.26
N HIS A 56 -0.43 -9.11 14.38
CA HIS A 56 -1.03 -8.58 15.60
C HIS A 56 -2.54 -8.81 15.61
N ILE A 57 -3.07 -9.28 16.75
CA ILE A 57 -4.53 -9.45 16.93
C ILE A 57 -5.13 -8.18 17.52
N GLY A 58 -6.22 -7.71 16.92
CA GLY A 58 -6.95 -6.53 17.36
C GLY A 58 -8.45 -6.61 17.13
N LEU A 59 -9.18 -5.70 17.77
CA LEU A 59 -10.63 -5.56 17.65
C LEU A 59 -10.97 -4.32 16.82
N ILE A 60 -11.86 -4.44 15.84
CA ILE A 60 -12.39 -3.26 15.15
C ILE A 60 -13.29 -2.49 16.12
N VAL A 61 -12.96 -1.23 16.37
CA VAL A 61 -13.68 -0.36 17.30
C VAL A 61 -14.30 0.87 16.61
N GLY A 62 -14.09 1.03 15.31
CA GLY A 62 -14.66 2.11 14.54
C GLY A 62 -14.30 2.02 13.07
N GLU A 63 -15.14 2.64 12.26
CA GLU A 63 -14.91 2.83 10.83
C GLU A 63 -14.34 4.22 10.59
N ALA A 64 -13.42 4.34 9.63
CA ALA A 64 -12.85 5.60 9.19
C ALA A 64 -13.12 5.81 7.69
N GLU A 65 -12.47 6.83 7.12
CA GLU A 65 -12.59 7.18 5.70
C GLU A 65 -11.97 6.11 4.78
N TYR A 66 -12.34 6.14 3.51
CA TYR A 66 -11.70 5.35 2.47
C TYR A 66 -10.32 5.91 2.11
N ASP A 67 -9.40 5.05 1.67
CA ASP A 67 -8.19 5.50 1.00
C ASP A 67 -8.49 5.99 -0.43
N ARG A 68 -7.46 6.47 -1.15
CA ARG A 68 -7.59 6.95 -2.53
C ARG A 68 -7.95 5.85 -3.54
N GLN A 69 -7.82 4.57 -3.14
CA GLN A 69 -8.08 3.40 -3.98
C GLN A 69 -9.45 2.75 -3.68
N GLY A 70 -10.21 3.29 -2.72
CA GLY A 70 -11.54 2.80 -2.35
C GLY A 70 -11.55 1.70 -1.29
N PHE A 71 -10.43 1.44 -0.60
CA PHE A 71 -10.39 0.55 0.55
C PHE A 71 -10.75 1.30 1.83
N GLN A 72 -11.62 0.70 2.64
CA GLN A 72 -12.06 1.28 3.90
C GLN A 72 -10.92 1.20 4.93
N LYS A 73 -10.72 2.29 5.68
CA LYS A 73 -9.82 2.27 6.84
C LYS A 73 -10.63 1.97 8.09
N TYR A 74 -10.06 1.18 8.99
CA TYR A 74 -10.67 0.77 10.25
C TYR A 74 -9.79 1.16 11.43
N GLN A 75 -10.42 1.63 12.50
CA GLN A 75 -9.75 1.85 13.76
C GLN A 75 -9.72 0.55 14.56
N ILE A 76 -8.51 0.04 14.80
CA ILE A 76 -8.26 -1.23 15.47
C ILE A 76 -7.71 -0.97 16.87
N ASN A 77 -8.31 -1.60 17.89
CA ASN A 77 -7.73 -1.64 19.22
C ASN A 77 -6.80 -2.86 19.35
N ILE A 78 -5.51 -2.59 19.52
CA ILE A 78 -4.48 -3.59 19.79
C ILE A 78 -3.88 -3.27 21.15
N ARG A 79 -4.08 -4.17 22.13
CA ARG A 79 -3.55 -4.05 23.50
C ARG A 79 -3.86 -2.68 24.15
N GLY A 80 -5.09 -2.18 23.97
CA GLY A 80 -5.56 -0.92 24.56
C GLY A 80 -5.18 0.34 23.77
N LYS A 81 -4.39 0.22 22.70
CA LYS A 81 -4.03 1.34 21.82
C LYS A 81 -4.80 1.27 20.51
N LYS A 82 -5.14 2.44 19.96
CA LYS A 82 -5.89 2.56 18.71
C LYS A 82 -4.92 2.80 17.55
N TYR A 83 -5.09 2.04 16.47
CA TYR A 83 -4.33 2.14 15.24
C TYR A 83 -5.29 2.22 14.06
N LEU A 84 -4.82 2.74 12.94
CA LEU A 84 -5.58 2.82 11.70
C LEU A 84 -4.97 1.85 10.68
N TYR A 85 -5.79 0.96 10.14
CA TYR A 85 -5.38 0.00 9.12
C TYR A 85 -6.36 0.04 7.96
N THR A 86 -5.84 -0.17 6.75
CA THR A 86 -6.64 -0.35 5.55
C THR A 86 -7.17 -1.78 5.50
N SER A 87 -8.35 -1.97 4.90
CA SER A 87 -9.01 -3.28 4.84
C SER A 87 -8.15 -4.41 4.25
N ILE A 88 -7.26 -4.10 3.30
CA ILE A 88 -6.32 -5.05 2.69
C ILE A 88 -5.20 -5.53 3.63
N GLU A 89 -4.96 -4.79 4.72
CA GLU A 89 -3.92 -5.11 5.71
C GLU A 89 -4.47 -5.98 6.85
N LEU A 90 -5.74 -6.37 6.75
CA LEU A 90 -6.48 -7.06 7.80
C LEU A 90 -6.99 -8.41 7.31
N LYS A 91 -7.02 -9.37 8.22
CA LYS A 91 -7.63 -10.68 8.00
C LYS A 91 -8.63 -10.96 9.11
N LYS A 92 -9.88 -11.27 8.73
CA LYS A 92 -10.92 -11.64 9.70
C LYS A 92 -10.56 -12.96 10.36
N MET A 93 -10.60 -12.98 11.69
CA MET A 93 -10.43 -14.22 12.45
C MET A 93 -11.78 -14.91 12.55
N GLU A 94 -11.86 -16.16 12.09
CA GLU A 94 -13.06 -16.98 12.28
C GLU A 94 -13.04 -17.57 13.69
N ASN A 95 -14.12 -17.38 14.45
CA ASN A 95 -14.35 -18.15 15.67
C ASN A 95 -14.73 -19.58 15.26
N LYS A 96 -13.82 -20.53 15.46
CA LYS A 96 -14.09 -21.97 15.31
C LYS A 96 -14.83 -22.52 16.51
#